data_AF-A0A5B8Y1P6-F1
#
_entry.id   AF-A0A5B8Y1P6-F1
#
_cell.length_a   1.000
_cell.length_b   1.000
_cell.length_c   1.000
_cell.angle_alpha   90.00
_cell.angle_beta   90.00
_cell.angle_gamma   90.00
#
_symmetry.space_group_name_H-M   'P 1'
#
loop_
_entity.id
_entity.type
_entity.pdbx_description
1 polymer ?
#
loop_
_entity_poly.entity_id
_entity_poly.type
_entity_poly.pdbx_seq_one_letter_code
_entity_poly.pdbx_strand_id
1 'polypeptide(L)'
;MKFEDFGLDPRIVEATRLMGFETPTPIQEEAIPTIMEGRDVIGGARTGSGKTAAFGLPLIHKVRDVNKGVHALVLVPTRELAIQVSDALTQMASKTRVQVLTIYGGAAYQPQFKGLARGVPIVVGTPGRIIDHLDKGSLDLSKLEMLVLDEADEMLRMGFIEDVERIMDATPETRQVALFSATLPPPIARVAKKHLKDPVNVQVEDSGLTSHHIQQGHVMVPHSSKMDALRRILRGTPHEAVLVFARTRASCADVAENLNDAGVSAEALHGDLSQSAREAVVGRLRNRQIKVVVATDVAARGIDIDHITFVVNYDLPQDTETYVHRIGRTGRAGREGLAITFVSPAEQRKLRYMEKDLDAAIPEYDVPSDFEIASAQQHTLAQAMGMVSDKELNRAEKWIEHLIGTGVWDLEHLAAAATALLARERGIDLFMERTKDRPTYVRKSVRAMRDSNPRDDRKSKGKKGKQSRGGDAPSFADVNQVQLILTAGSNQGIRVGDVVGAIANETGVSGGHIGRVQVSRGKTTVGMSAELAQIMLNEHSTVSLRGIDVSVVPDDGRGVQKVVTKSKKGKKK
;
A
#
# COMPACT_ATOMS: atom_id res chain seq x y z
N MET A 1 20.31 -32.23 2.50
CA MET A 1 19.52 -33.49 2.54
C MET A 1 18.67 -33.58 1.27
N LYS A 2 18.10 -34.73 0.87
CA LYS A 2 17.11 -34.83 -0.23
C LYS A 2 15.73 -35.22 0.31
N PHE A 3 14.67 -34.94 -0.45
CA PHE A 3 13.30 -35.35 -0.06
C PHE A 3 13.13 -36.87 0.09
N GLU A 4 13.91 -37.66 -0.64
CA GLU A 4 13.96 -39.12 -0.54
C GLU A 4 14.46 -39.61 0.83
N ASP A 5 15.27 -38.79 1.51
CA ASP A 5 15.91 -39.17 2.78
C ASP A 5 14.93 -39.06 3.97
N PHE A 6 13.78 -38.42 3.80
CA PHE A 6 12.79 -38.19 4.87
C PHE A 6 11.86 -39.38 5.16
N GLY A 7 12.00 -40.50 4.43
CA GLY A 7 11.14 -41.67 4.62
C GLY A 7 9.68 -41.46 4.20
N LEU A 8 9.42 -40.49 3.33
CA LEU A 8 8.09 -40.22 2.78
C LEU A 8 7.64 -41.34 1.82
N ASP A 9 6.34 -41.39 1.55
CA ASP A 9 5.81 -42.36 0.58
C ASP A 9 6.37 -42.03 -0.82
N PRO A 10 6.85 -43.02 -1.61
CA PRO A 10 7.44 -42.76 -2.92
C PRO A 10 6.55 -41.96 -3.87
N ARG A 11 5.22 -42.09 -3.75
CA ARG A 11 4.25 -41.31 -4.54
C ARG A 11 4.32 -39.81 -4.22
N ILE A 12 4.49 -39.48 -2.94
CA ILE A 12 4.61 -38.10 -2.48
C ILE A 12 5.93 -37.50 -2.97
N VAL A 13 7.02 -38.27 -2.91
CA VAL A 13 8.33 -37.85 -3.42
C VAL A 13 8.30 -37.65 -4.95
N GLU A 14 7.57 -38.47 -5.69
CA GLU A 14 7.37 -38.23 -7.13
C GLU A 14 6.62 -36.92 -7.39
N ALA A 15 5.61 -36.61 -6.57
CA ALA A 15 4.84 -35.37 -6.70
C ALA A 15 5.70 -34.12 -6.43
N THR A 16 6.58 -34.15 -5.42
CA THR A 16 7.49 -33.01 -5.16
C THR A 16 8.43 -32.74 -6.33
N ARG A 17 8.94 -33.79 -6.99
CA ARG A 17 9.76 -33.65 -8.20
C ARG A 17 8.99 -33.00 -9.36
N LEU A 18 7.73 -33.37 -9.56
CA LEU A 18 6.88 -32.76 -10.60
C LEU A 18 6.56 -31.29 -10.32
N MET A 19 6.52 -30.90 -9.03
CA MET A 19 6.39 -29.52 -8.60
C MET A 19 7.70 -28.73 -8.70
N GLY A 20 8.81 -29.37 -9.11
CA GLY A 20 10.12 -28.73 -9.25
C GLY A 20 10.88 -28.57 -7.93
N PHE A 21 10.56 -29.35 -6.90
CA PHE A 21 11.31 -29.32 -5.64
C PHE A 21 12.63 -30.08 -5.82
N GLU A 22 13.75 -29.35 -5.78
CA GLU A 22 15.09 -29.94 -5.93
C GLU A 22 15.71 -30.25 -4.57
N THR A 23 15.82 -29.24 -3.71
CA THR A 23 16.42 -29.34 -2.37
C THR A 23 15.46 -28.84 -1.30
N PRO A 24 15.39 -29.53 -0.14
CA PRO A 24 14.59 -29.08 0.97
C PRO A 24 15.16 -27.79 1.57
N THR A 25 14.27 -26.86 1.90
CA THR A 25 14.62 -25.63 2.65
C THR A 25 14.97 -25.96 4.11
N PRO A 26 15.66 -25.07 4.85
CA PRO A 26 16.01 -25.32 6.26
C PRO A 26 14.81 -25.70 7.15
N ILE A 27 13.67 -25.01 6.98
CA ILE A 27 12.45 -25.33 7.73
C ILE A 27 11.90 -26.72 7.39
N GLN A 28 12.10 -27.20 6.16
CA GLN A 28 11.69 -28.54 5.73
C GLN A 28 12.66 -29.61 6.25
N GLU A 29 13.97 -29.35 6.22
CA GLU A 29 14.99 -30.27 6.73
C GLU A 29 14.81 -30.55 8.22
N GLU A 30 14.41 -29.56 9.01
CA GLU A 30 14.17 -29.73 10.44
C GLU A 30 12.75 -30.21 10.75
N ALA A 31 11.71 -29.62 10.15
CA ALA A 31 10.34 -29.94 10.56
C ALA A 31 9.83 -31.28 10.00
N ILE A 32 10.20 -31.68 8.77
CA ILE A 32 9.66 -32.90 8.16
C ILE A 32 10.03 -34.15 9.00
N PRO A 33 11.30 -34.40 9.36
CA PRO A 33 11.66 -35.56 10.18
C PRO A 33 10.93 -35.57 11.52
N THR A 34 10.89 -34.43 12.21
CA THR A 34 10.25 -34.32 13.53
C THR A 34 8.74 -34.60 13.47
N ILE A 35 8.06 -34.12 12.43
CA ILE A 35 6.64 -34.43 12.24
C ILE A 35 6.45 -35.92 11.89
N MET A 36 7.33 -36.51 11.07
CA MET A 36 7.29 -37.93 10.73
C MET A 36 7.50 -38.85 11.95
N GLU A 37 8.26 -38.41 12.96
CA GLU A 37 8.42 -39.10 14.25
C GLU A 37 7.16 -39.03 15.15
N GLY A 38 6.14 -38.25 14.76
CA GLY A 38 4.91 -38.08 15.54
C GLY A 38 5.01 -37.06 16.66
N ARG A 39 6.08 -36.25 16.70
CA ARG A 39 6.27 -35.19 17.70
C ARG A 39 5.45 -33.94 17.35
N ASP A 40 4.99 -33.23 18.36
CA ASP A 40 4.42 -31.89 18.16
C ASP A 40 5.54 -30.90 17.78
N VAL A 41 5.21 -29.91 16.95
CA VAL A 41 6.19 -28.96 16.42
C VAL A 41 5.68 -27.53 16.57
N ILE A 42 6.58 -26.63 16.96
CA ILE A 42 6.42 -25.19 16.83
C ILE A 42 7.44 -24.72 15.80
N GLY A 43 6.97 -24.40 14.59
CA GLY A 43 7.78 -23.98 13.46
C GLY A 43 7.77 -22.46 13.29
N GLY A 44 8.93 -21.84 13.53
CA GLY A 44 9.19 -20.41 13.32
C GLY A 44 9.86 -20.15 11.98
N ALA A 45 9.10 -19.66 10.99
CA ALA A 45 9.66 -19.20 9.72
C ALA A 45 8.74 -18.19 9.00
N ARG A 46 9.32 -17.33 8.15
CA ARG A 46 8.60 -16.30 7.38
C ARG A 46 7.78 -16.92 6.23
N THR A 47 6.84 -16.17 5.68
CA THR A 47 6.11 -16.58 4.47
C THR A 47 7.07 -16.80 3.30
N GLY A 48 6.83 -17.85 2.51
CA GLY A 48 7.68 -18.20 1.36
C GLY A 48 8.90 -19.07 1.70
N SER A 49 9.15 -19.41 2.96
CA SER A 49 10.25 -20.30 3.36
C SER A 49 10.01 -21.79 3.10
N GLY A 50 8.84 -22.15 2.55
CA GLY A 50 8.49 -23.56 2.30
C GLY A 50 7.72 -24.26 3.43
N LYS A 51 7.18 -23.50 4.41
CA LYS A 51 6.36 -24.03 5.54
C LYS A 51 5.22 -24.97 5.10
N THR A 52 4.50 -24.62 4.05
CA THR A 52 3.36 -25.41 3.58
C THR A 52 3.78 -26.83 3.16
N ALA A 53 4.94 -26.99 2.54
CA ALA A 53 5.48 -28.33 2.24
C ALA A 53 6.07 -29.00 3.50
N ALA A 54 6.65 -28.21 4.42
CA ALA A 54 7.22 -28.71 5.67
C ALA A 54 6.19 -29.46 6.54
N PHE A 55 4.96 -28.95 6.64
CA PHE A 55 3.86 -29.70 7.29
C PHE A 55 3.05 -30.56 6.33
N GLY A 56 2.92 -30.14 5.07
CA GLY A 56 2.01 -30.78 4.11
C GLY A 56 2.45 -32.16 3.68
N LEU A 57 3.75 -32.35 3.42
CA LEU A 57 4.30 -33.65 3.03
C LEU A 57 4.11 -34.73 4.11
N PRO A 58 4.51 -34.51 5.37
CA PRO A 58 4.28 -35.50 6.42
C PRO A 58 2.79 -35.66 6.76
N LEU A 59 1.97 -34.61 6.64
CA LEU A 59 0.52 -34.70 6.81
C LEU A 59 -0.12 -35.64 5.78
N ILE A 60 0.20 -35.45 4.50
CA ILE A 60 -0.30 -36.32 3.41
C ILE A 60 0.21 -37.75 3.61
N HIS A 61 1.47 -37.91 4.01
CA HIS A 61 2.01 -39.23 4.35
C HIS A 61 1.17 -39.88 5.45
N LYS A 62 0.92 -39.20 6.56
CA LYS A 62 0.15 -39.75 7.68
C LYS A 62 -1.24 -40.25 7.27
N VAL A 63 -1.95 -39.48 6.43
CA VAL A 63 -3.33 -39.78 6.04
C VAL A 63 -3.47 -40.59 4.73
N ARG A 64 -2.37 -41.06 4.14
CA ARG A 64 -2.37 -41.66 2.79
C ARG A 64 -3.25 -42.90 2.61
N ASP A 65 -3.40 -43.70 3.68
CA ASP A 65 -4.10 -45.00 3.68
C ASP A 65 -5.26 -45.04 4.68
N VAL A 66 -5.77 -43.87 5.10
CA VAL A 66 -6.87 -43.80 6.08
C VAL A 66 -8.22 -44.14 5.46
N ASN A 67 -9.15 -44.54 6.32
CA ASN A 67 -10.54 -44.77 5.95
C ASN A 67 -11.30 -43.44 5.77
N LYS A 68 -12.57 -43.52 5.35
CA LYS A 68 -13.43 -42.34 5.20
C LYS A 68 -13.58 -41.58 6.52
N GLY A 69 -13.47 -40.26 6.43
CA GLY A 69 -13.59 -39.32 7.56
C GLY A 69 -12.45 -38.32 7.55
N VAL A 70 -12.53 -37.29 8.38
CA VAL A 70 -11.50 -36.26 8.49
C VAL A 70 -10.41 -36.74 9.46
N HIS A 71 -9.20 -36.94 8.95
CA HIS A 71 -8.02 -37.39 9.72
C HIS A 71 -6.99 -36.27 9.91
N ALA A 72 -7.01 -35.23 9.07
CA ALA A 72 -6.18 -34.04 9.25
C ALA A 72 -6.96 -32.74 9.03
N LEU A 73 -6.64 -31.72 9.84
CA LEU A 73 -7.24 -30.40 9.79
C LEU A 73 -6.13 -29.35 9.76
N VAL A 74 -6.16 -28.48 8.75
CA VAL A 74 -5.27 -27.32 8.66
C VAL A 74 -6.10 -26.05 8.85
N LEU A 75 -5.86 -25.34 9.94
CA LEU A 75 -6.46 -24.04 10.22
C LEU A 75 -5.57 -22.92 9.69
N VAL A 76 -6.21 -21.99 8.97
CA VAL A 76 -5.56 -20.81 8.39
C VAL A 76 -6.40 -19.55 8.65
N PRO A 77 -5.78 -18.36 8.76
CA PRO A 77 -6.48 -17.11 9.06
C PRO A 77 -7.43 -16.61 7.96
N THR A 78 -7.15 -16.91 6.68
CA THR A 78 -7.86 -16.30 5.55
C THR A 78 -8.35 -17.33 4.54
N ARG A 79 -9.36 -16.94 3.76
CA ARG A 79 -9.98 -17.80 2.75
C ARG A 79 -9.02 -18.07 1.61
N GLU A 80 -8.30 -17.03 1.21
CA GLU A 80 -7.30 -17.05 0.16
C GLU A 80 -6.16 -18.00 0.53
N LEU A 81 -5.66 -17.92 1.77
CA LEU A 81 -4.67 -18.88 2.25
C LEU A 81 -5.23 -20.31 2.33
N ALA A 82 -6.52 -20.48 2.67
CA ALA A 82 -7.15 -21.80 2.67
C ALA A 82 -7.14 -22.44 1.28
N ILE A 83 -7.47 -21.67 0.25
CA ILE A 83 -7.42 -22.10 -1.15
C ILE A 83 -5.98 -22.44 -1.54
N GLN A 84 -5.01 -21.57 -1.23
CA GLN A 84 -3.60 -21.79 -1.55
C GLN A 84 -3.03 -23.06 -0.92
N VAL A 85 -3.24 -23.23 0.39
CA VAL A 85 -2.79 -24.41 1.12
C VAL A 85 -3.48 -25.66 0.58
N SER A 86 -4.78 -25.58 0.29
CA SER A 86 -5.54 -26.68 -0.30
C SER A 86 -5.02 -27.08 -1.68
N ASP A 87 -4.73 -26.11 -2.56
CA ASP A 87 -4.19 -26.35 -3.89
C ASP A 87 -2.78 -26.96 -3.80
N ALA A 88 -1.92 -26.42 -2.93
CA ALA A 88 -0.58 -26.95 -2.70
C ALA A 88 -0.62 -28.39 -2.17
N LEU A 89 -1.47 -28.69 -1.18
CA LEU A 89 -1.66 -30.05 -0.68
C LEU A 89 -2.22 -30.99 -1.74
N THR A 90 -3.13 -30.52 -2.60
CA THR A 90 -3.68 -31.31 -3.71
C THR A 90 -2.60 -31.65 -4.74
N GLN A 91 -1.70 -30.71 -5.05
CA GLN A 91 -0.56 -30.95 -5.94
C GLN A 91 0.44 -31.94 -5.32
N MET A 92 0.80 -31.76 -4.04
CA MET A 92 1.66 -32.67 -3.30
C MET A 92 1.04 -34.08 -3.16
N ALA A 93 -0.29 -34.18 -3.13
CA ALA A 93 -1.04 -35.43 -3.07
C ALA A 93 -1.36 -36.02 -4.46
N SER A 94 -0.96 -35.41 -5.57
CA SER A 94 -1.42 -35.73 -6.94
C SER A 94 -1.17 -37.18 -7.39
N LYS A 95 -0.20 -37.87 -6.76
CA LYS A 95 0.13 -39.28 -7.01
C LYS A 95 -0.48 -40.24 -6.00
N THR A 96 -1.26 -39.72 -5.06
CA THR A 96 -1.95 -40.48 -4.01
C THR A 96 -3.47 -40.49 -4.26
N ARG A 97 -4.22 -41.18 -3.40
CA ARG A 97 -5.71 -41.13 -3.40
C ARG A 97 -6.27 -40.10 -2.40
N VAL A 98 -5.40 -39.37 -1.72
CA VAL A 98 -5.77 -38.41 -0.68
C VAL A 98 -6.52 -37.24 -1.30
N GLN A 99 -7.68 -36.91 -0.74
CA GLN A 99 -8.49 -35.78 -1.17
C GLN A 99 -8.43 -34.66 -0.12
N VAL A 100 -8.38 -33.43 -0.61
CA VAL A 100 -8.38 -32.23 0.23
C VAL A 100 -9.70 -31.49 0.01
N LEU A 101 -10.33 -31.03 1.10
CA LEU A 101 -11.51 -30.18 1.05
C LEU A 101 -11.22 -28.84 1.70
N THR A 102 -11.52 -27.76 0.97
CA THR A 102 -11.42 -26.40 1.49
C THR A 102 -12.75 -25.95 2.12
N ILE A 103 -12.70 -25.43 3.34
CA ILE A 103 -13.86 -24.98 4.12
C ILE A 103 -13.64 -23.55 4.61
N TYR A 104 -14.38 -22.59 4.06
CA TYR A 104 -14.25 -21.19 4.47
C TYR A 104 -15.55 -20.38 4.31
N GLY A 105 -15.59 -19.22 4.97
CA GLY A 105 -16.74 -18.30 4.97
C GLY A 105 -17.05 -17.68 3.61
N GLY A 106 -18.28 -17.23 3.38
CA GLY A 106 -18.67 -16.53 2.14
C GLY A 106 -18.86 -17.41 0.89
N ALA A 107 -18.36 -18.65 0.90
CA ALA A 107 -18.76 -19.68 -0.06
C ALA A 107 -20.05 -20.40 0.37
N ALA A 108 -20.76 -20.98 -0.60
CA ALA A 108 -21.98 -21.74 -0.36
C ALA A 108 -21.69 -23.01 0.47
N TYR A 109 -22.61 -23.37 1.38
CA TYR A 109 -22.45 -24.55 2.23
C TYR A 109 -22.55 -25.87 1.45
N GLN A 110 -23.37 -25.94 0.39
CA GLN A 110 -23.68 -27.21 -0.24
C GLN A 110 -22.46 -27.97 -0.80
N PRO A 111 -21.52 -27.33 -1.52
CA PRO A 111 -20.27 -27.99 -1.92
C PRO A 111 -19.47 -28.54 -0.72
N GLN A 112 -19.45 -27.81 0.40
CA GLN A 112 -18.73 -28.19 1.62
C GLN A 112 -19.40 -29.40 2.28
N PHE A 113 -20.74 -29.42 2.40
CA PHE A 113 -21.49 -30.58 2.89
C PHE A 113 -21.29 -31.82 2.02
N LYS A 114 -21.37 -31.67 0.69
CA LYS A 114 -21.09 -32.78 -0.24
C LYS A 114 -19.67 -33.29 -0.11
N GLY A 115 -18.70 -32.41 0.08
CA GLY A 115 -17.31 -32.76 0.36
C GLY A 115 -17.17 -33.62 1.60
N LEU A 116 -17.71 -33.15 2.74
CA LEU A 116 -17.66 -33.85 4.02
C LEU A 116 -18.38 -35.21 3.97
N ALA A 117 -19.55 -35.28 3.34
CA ALA A 117 -20.31 -36.51 3.18
C ALA A 117 -19.57 -37.59 2.36
N ARG A 118 -18.62 -37.21 1.48
CA ARG A 118 -17.76 -38.19 0.78
C ARG A 118 -16.71 -38.83 1.69
N GLY A 119 -16.43 -38.24 2.87
CA GLY A 119 -15.45 -38.73 3.83
C GLY A 119 -14.01 -38.35 3.46
N VAL A 120 -13.79 -37.08 3.12
CA VAL A 120 -12.47 -36.53 2.76
C VAL A 120 -11.47 -36.59 3.93
N PRO A 121 -10.22 -37.05 3.71
CA PRO A 121 -9.23 -37.21 4.77
C PRO A 121 -8.62 -35.90 5.28
N ILE A 122 -8.49 -34.88 4.43
CA ILE A 122 -7.89 -33.59 4.78
C ILE A 122 -8.92 -32.47 4.62
N VAL A 123 -9.06 -31.66 5.67
CA VAL A 123 -9.78 -30.39 5.62
C VAL A 123 -8.81 -29.23 5.82
N VAL A 124 -8.88 -28.22 4.95
CA VAL A 124 -8.19 -26.93 5.11
C VAL A 124 -9.25 -25.85 5.29
N GLY A 125 -9.19 -25.05 6.34
CA GLY A 125 -10.25 -24.07 6.55
C GLY A 125 -9.99 -22.94 7.52
N THR A 126 -10.89 -21.96 7.48
CA THR A 126 -10.88 -20.79 8.36
C THR A 126 -11.66 -21.08 9.65
N PRO A 127 -11.19 -20.65 10.85
CA PRO A 127 -11.78 -21.01 12.13
C PRO A 127 -13.31 -20.86 12.22
N GLY A 128 -13.83 -19.68 11.90
CA GLY A 128 -15.28 -19.43 11.99
C GLY A 128 -16.15 -20.40 11.17
N ARG A 129 -15.74 -20.74 9.93
CA ARG A 129 -16.51 -21.69 9.11
C ARG A 129 -16.35 -23.14 9.61
N ILE A 130 -15.20 -23.51 10.15
CA ILE A 130 -15.00 -24.83 10.77
C ILE A 130 -15.95 -24.99 11.96
N ILE A 131 -16.06 -23.97 12.82
CA ILE A 131 -17.01 -23.94 13.93
C ILE A 131 -18.45 -24.07 13.44
N ASP A 132 -18.85 -23.33 12.40
CA ASP A 132 -20.20 -23.47 11.83
C ASP A 132 -20.53 -24.92 11.45
N HIS A 133 -19.54 -25.64 10.89
CA HIS A 133 -19.71 -27.02 10.46
C HIS A 133 -19.76 -28.01 11.64
N LEU A 134 -18.98 -27.75 12.70
CA LEU A 134 -19.03 -28.48 13.96
C LEU A 134 -20.39 -28.31 14.64
N ASP A 135 -20.88 -27.07 14.74
CA ASP A 135 -22.16 -26.75 15.39
C ASP A 135 -23.36 -27.35 14.67
N LYS A 136 -23.26 -27.48 13.35
CA LYS A 136 -24.28 -28.14 12.52
C LYS A 136 -24.16 -29.67 12.50
N GLY A 137 -23.15 -30.25 13.17
CA GLY A 137 -22.88 -31.69 13.18
C GLY A 137 -22.46 -32.26 11.82
N SER A 138 -22.06 -31.40 10.88
CA SER A 138 -21.69 -31.80 9.52
C SER A 138 -20.21 -32.15 9.38
N LEU A 139 -19.38 -31.69 10.31
CA LEU A 139 -17.97 -32.03 10.45
C LEU A 139 -17.78 -32.82 11.74
N ASP A 140 -17.18 -33.99 11.63
CA ASP A 140 -16.79 -34.85 12.75
C ASP A 140 -15.25 -34.90 12.80
N LEU A 141 -14.69 -34.45 13.93
CA LEU A 141 -13.24 -34.43 14.18
C LEU A 141 -12.79 -35.54 15.14
N SER A 142 -13.66 -36.49 15.51
CA SER A 142 -13.34 -37.56 16.47
C SER A 142 -12.20 -38.50 16.02
N LYS A 143 -11.91 -38.54 14.72
CA LYS A 143 -10.84 -39.35 14.11
C LYS A 143 -9.58 -38.55 13.78
N LEU A 144 -9.49 -37.29 14.21
CA LEU A 144 -8.39 -36.42 13.83
C LEU A 144 -7.06 -36.91 14.42
N GLU A 145 -6.08 -37.15 13.55
CA GLU A 145 -4.74 -37.61 13.90
C GLU A 145 -3.70 -36.49 13.85
N MET A 146 -3.97 -35.43 13.09
CA MET A 146 -3.09 -34.28 12.95
C MET A 146 -3.87 -32.97 12.81
N LEU A 147 -3.44 -31.96 13.57
CA LEU A 147 -3.95 -30.60 13.47
C LEU A 147 -2.79 -29.65 13.17
N VAL A 148 -2.94 -28.82 12.15
CA VAL A 148 -1.97 -27.78 11.79
C VAL A 148 -2.59 -26.41 12.03
N LEU A 149 -1.85 -25.52 12.69
CA LEU A 149 -2.15 -24.10 12.78
C LEU A 149 -1.14 -23.36 11.92
N ASP A 150 -1.54 -22.78 10.79
CA ASP A 150 -0.65 -21.98 9.95
C ASP A 150 -0.99 -20.49 10.06
N GLU A 151 0.05 -19.65 10.07
CA GLU A 151 -0.03 -18.21 10.41
C GLU A 151 -0.81 -17.96 11.71
N ALA A 152 -0.40 -18.63 12.80
CA ALA A 152 -1.11 -18.57 14.08
C ALA A 152 -1.14 -17.15 14.70
N ASP A 153 -0.07 -16.39 14.57
CA ASP A 153 -0.01 -14.97 14.91
C ASP A 153 -1.03 -14.11 14.15
N GLU A 154 -1.29 -14.42 12.88
CA GLU A 154 -2.34 -13.75 12.12
C GLU A 154 -3.74 -14.11 12.60
N MET A 155 -3.98 -15.37 12.98
CA MET A 155 -5.26 -15.77 13.59
C MET A 155 -5.51 -14.99 14.89
N LEU A 156 -4.48 -14.73 15.70
CA LEU A 156 -4.57 -13.86 16.87
C LEU A 156 -4.94 -12.42 16.48
N ARG A 157 -4.25 -11.83 15.50
CA ARG A 157 -4.53 -10.46 15.04
C ARG A 157 -5.96 -10.27 14.53
N MET A 158 -6.54 -11.33 13.96
CA MET A 158 -7.91 -11.34 13.47
C MET A 158 -8.95 -11.63 14.56
N GLY A 159 -8.52 -11.89 15.80
CA GLY A 159 -9.41 -12.18 16.92
C GLY A 159 -9.94 -13.62 16.94
N PHE A 160 -9.35 -14.55 16.18
CA PHE A 160 -9.78 -15.95 16.11
C PHE A 160 -9.22 -16.84 17.22
N ILE A 161 -8.58 -16.28 18.25
CA ILE A 161 -7.89 -17.09 19.27
C ILE A 161 -8.87 -18.01 20.04
N GLU A 162 -10.04 -17.49 20.42
CA GLU A 162 -11.09 -18.26 21.11
C GLU A 162 -11.68 -19.33 20.18
N ASP A 163 -11.85 -18.99 18.90
CA ASP A 163 -12.33 -19.94 17.88
C ASP A 163 -11.34 -21.09 17.68
N VAL A 164 -10.04 -20.79 17.61
CA VAL A 164 -8.97 -21.80 17.50
C VAL A 164 -8.97 -22.71 18.73
N GLU A 165 -9.01 -22.15 19.95
CA GLU A 165 -9.07 -22.95 21.18
C GLU A 165 -10.29 -23.87 21.19
N ARG A 166 -11.47 -23.37 20.81
CA ARG A 166 -12.70 -24.17 20.72
C ARG A 166 -12.57 -25.33 19.74
N ILE A 167 -11.97 -25.11 18.57
CA ILE A 167 -11.73 -26.18 17.59
C ILE A 167 -10.75 -27.20 18.15
N MET A 168 -9.67 -26.76 18.79
CA MET A 168 -8.69 -27.64 19.41
C MET A 168 -9.29 -28.46 20.57
N ASP A 169 -10.20 -27.90 21.36
CA ASP A 169 -10.91 -28.60 22.42
C ASP A 169 -11.90 -29.65 21.86
N ALA A 170 -12.40 -29.48 20.63
CA ALA A 170 -13.28 -30.43 19.96
C ALA A 170 -12.57 -31.61 19.28
N THR A 171 -11.25 -31.73 19.43
CA THR A 171 -10.42 -32.75 18.76
C THR A 171 -9.77 -33.71 19.76
N PRO A 172 -9.45 -34.96 19.38
CA PRO A 172 -8.88 -35.96 20.28
C PRO A 172 -7.56 -35.49 20.91
N GLU A 173 -7.33 -35.81 22.18
CA GLU A 173 -6.07 -35.49 22.87
C GLU A 173 -4.86 -36.25 22.30
N THR A 174 -5.08 -37.35 21.58
CA THR A 174 -4.03 -38.17 20.95
C THR A 174 -3.53 -37.63 19.62
N ARG A 175 -4.15 -36.56 19.09
CA ARG A 175 -3.72 -35.94 17.85
C ARG A 175 -2.31 -35.34 18.00
N GLN A 176 -1.57 -35.31 16.91
CA GLN A 176 -0.35 -34.53 16.79
C GLN A 176 -0.70 -33.09 16.39
N VAL A 177 0.01 -32.11 16.93
CA VAL A 177 -0.18 -30.70 16.60
C VAL A 177 1.08 -30.09 16.03
N ALA A 178 0.96 -29.43 14.87
CA ALA A 178 2.04 -28.64 14.30
C ALA A 178 1.59 -27.17 14.18
N LEU A 179 2.24 -26.29 14.93
CA LEU A 179 1.96 -24.86 14.97
C LEU A 179 3.04 -24.11 14.20
N PHE A 180 2.65 -23.41 13.14
CA PHE A 180 3.52 -22.56 12.34
C PHE A 180 3.14 -21.10 12.51
N SER A 181 4.12 -20.29 12.88
CA SER A 181 3.92 -18.86 13.16
C SER A 181 5.21 -18.11 12.91
N ALA A 182 5.16 -16.89 12.37
CA ALA A 182 6.37 -16.08 12.24
C ALA A 182 6.81 -15.56 13.62
N THR A 183 5.84 -15.29 14.49
CA THR A 183 6.04 -14.79 15.84
C THR A 183 5.30 -15.64 16.87
N LEU A 184 5.76 -15.63 18.14
CA LEU A 184 5.11 -16.34 19.25
C LEU A 184 4.69 -15.36 20.36
N PRO A 185 3.70 -14.49 20.10
CA PRO A 185 3.20 -13.58 21.13
C PRO A 185 2.56 -14.36 22.29
N PRO A 186 2.45 -13.77 23.50
CA PRO A 186 1.98 -14.48 24.70
C PRO A 186 0.64 -15.25 24.56
N PRO A 187 -0.37 -14.78 23.80
CA PRO A 187 -1.58 -15.56 23.56
C PRO A 187 -1.33 -16.84 22.76
N ILE A 188 -0.50 -16.80 21.72
CA ILE A 188 -0.14 -17.98 20.93
C ILE A 188 0.72 -18.95 21.75
N ALA A 189 1.66 -18.42 22.54
CA ALA A 189 2.45 -19.23 23.47
C ALA A 189 1.58 -19.96 24.50
N ARG A 190 0.46 -19.36 24.92
CA ARG A 190 -0.51 -19.98 25.83
C ARG A 190 -1.27 -21.12 25.16
N VAL A 191 -1.75 -20.91 23.93
CA VAL A 191 -2.39 -21.97 23.13
C VAL A 191 -1.43 -23.13 22.92
N ALA A 192 -0.18 -22.84 22.54
CA ALA A 192 0.87 -23.82 22.38
C ALA A 192 1.06 -24.64 23.68
N LYS A 193 1.24 -23.96 24.82
CA LYS A 193 1.44 -24.62 26.12
C LYS A 193 0.24 -25.46 26.58
N LYS A 194 -0.99 -25.06 26.25
CA LYS A 194 -2.21 -25.77 26.65
C LYS A 194 -2.42 -27.03 25.80
N HIS A 195 -2.14 -26.95 24.50
CA HIS A 195 -2.60 -27.96 23.54
C HIS A 195 -1.51 -28.83 22.92
N LEU A 196 -0.23 -28.46 23.02
CA LEU A 196 0.89 -29.24 22.48
C LEU A 196 1.56 -30.07 23.59
N LYS A 197 2.08 -31.25 23.21
CA LYS A 197 2.75 -32.21 24.10
C LYS A 197 4.24 -32.29 23.77
N ASP A 198 5.08 -31.77 24.67
CA ASP A 198 6.55 -31.72 24.53
C ASP A 198 7.02 -31.29 23.11
N PRO A 199 6.57 -30.10 22.64
CA PRO A 199 6.80 -29.71 21.27
C PRO A 199 8.27 -29.39 21.00
N VAL A 200 8.73 -29.80 19.82
CA VAL A 200 10.05 -29.42 19.31
C VAL A 200 9.94 -28.03 18.67
N ASN A 201 10.79 -27.12 19.12
CA ASN A 201 10.90 -25.79 18.52
C ASN A 201 11.87 -25.87 17.33
N VAL A 202 11.32 -25.66 16.13
CA VAL A 202 12.09 -25.56 14.89
C VAL A 202 12.11 -24.09 14.51
N GLN A 203 13.25 -23.43 14.71
CA GLN A 203 13.38 -22.00 14.47
C GLN A 203 14.52 -21.75 13.51
N VAL A 204 14.18 -21.34 12.29
CA VAL A 204 15.18 -21.01 11.29
C VAL A 204 15.62 -19.57 11.53
N GLU A 205 16.83 -19.39 12.09
CA GLU A 205 17.45 -18.07 12.23
C GLU A 205 17.77 -17.50 10.84
N ASP A 206 17.17 -16.35 10.50
CA ASP A 206 17.55 -15.59 9.32
C ASP A 206 18.92 -14.94 9.60
N SER A 207 19.94 -15.40 8.90
CA SER A 207 21.13 -14.58 8.67
C SER A 207 20.74 -13.42 7.75
N GLY A 208 20.37 -12.29 8.34
CA GLY A 208 20.24 -11.01 7.63
C GLY A 208 18.86 -10.75 7.03
N LEU A 209 18.13 -9.85 7.69
CA LEU A 209 16.98 -9.14 7.15
C LEU A 209 17.36 -8.38 5.88
N THR A 210 16.99 -8.92 4.73
CA THR A 210 16.39 -8.27 3.55
C THR A 210 16.53 -9.29 2.43
N SER A 211 15.44 -9.80 1.86
CA SER A 211 15.01 -9.31 0.55
C SER A 211 16.14 -8.79 -0.35
N HIS A 212 17.23 -9.54 -0.55
CA HIS A 212 18.29 -9.15 -1.49
C HIS A 212 17.72 -8.83 -2.88
N HIS A 213 16.53 -9.37 -3.19
CA HIS A 213 15.77 -9.13 -4.41
C HIS A 213 14.68 -8.04 -4.31
N ILE A 214 14.41 -7.43 -3.14
CA ILE A 214 13.43 -6.33 -3.02
C ILE A 214 14.16 -5.02 -2.69
N GLN A 215 14.20 -4.13 -3.67
CA GLN A 215 14.61 -2.75 -3.47
C GLN A 215 13.53 -2.02 -2.67
N GLN A 216 13.92 -1.40 -1.56
CA GLN A 216 13.01 -0.70 -0.66
C GLN A 216 13.29 0.80 -0.71
N GLY A 217 12.24 1.62 -0.56
CA GLY A 217 12.39 3.06 -0.43
C GLY A 217 11.18 3.71 0.24
N HIS A 218 11.39 4.88 0.84
CA HIS A 218 10.31 5.68 1.41
C HIS A 218 10.20 7.05 0.74
N VAL A 219 8.99 7.58 0.63
CA VAL A 219 8.73 8.93 0.12
C VAL A 219 8.08 9.75 1.22
N MET A 220 8.72 10.87 1.57
CA MET A 220 8.13 11.84 2.48
C MET A 220 7.06 12.66 1.73
N VAL A 221 5.79 12.40 2.02
CA VAL A 221 4.66 13.01 1.31
C VAL A 221 3.50 13.36 2.24
N PRO A 222 2.99 14.61 2.24
CA PRO A 222 1.78 14.97 2.95
C PRO A 222 0.57 14.18 2.42
N HIS A 223 -0.43 13.90 3.27
CA HIS A 223 -1.62 13.15 2.87
C HIS A 223 -2.32 13.70 1.62
N SER A 224 -2.41 15.03 1.48
CA SER A 224 -3.04 15.69 0.34
C SER A 224 -2.30 15.49 -0.99
N SER A 225 -1.03 15.08 -0.96
CA SER A 225 -0.18 14.91 -2.13
C SER A 225 0.17 13.44 -2.42
N LYS A 226 -0.33 12.49 -1.62
CA LYS A 226 -0.08 11.05 -1.82
C LYS A 226 -0.58 10.57 -3.18
N MET A 227 -1.74 11.03 -3.63
CA MET A 227 -2.30 10.64 -4.94
C MET A 227 -1.41 11.11 -6.10
N ASP A 228 -0.92 12.34 -6.05
CA ASP A 228 0.00 12.87 -7.07
C ASP A 228 1.32 12.08 -7.10
N ALA A 229 1.89 11.80 -5.92
CA ALA A 229 3.08 10.97 -5.80
C ALA A 229 2.86 9.55 -6.35
N LEU A 230 1.72 8.93 -6.05
CA LEU A 230 1.38 7.60 -6.58
C LEU A 230 1.33 7.61 -8.10
N ARG A 231 0.62 8.57 -8.70
CA ARG A 231 0.52 8.68 -10.16
C ARG A 231 1.88 8.88 -10.83
N ARG A 232 2.72 9.75 -10.26
CA ARG A 232 4.08 10.01 -10.77
C ARG A 232 4.95 8.77 -10.73
N ILE A 233 4.94 8.06 -9.61
CA ILE A 233 5.74 6.85 -9.42
C ILE A 233 5.26 5.74 -10.36
N LEU A 234 3.95 5.52 -10.49
CA LEU A 234 3.41 4.55 -11.44
C LEU A 234 3.78 4.89 -12.89
N ARG A 235 3.82 6.17 -13.27
CA ARG A 235 4.20 6.57 -14.64
C ARG A 235 5.71 6.53 -14.91
N GLY A 236 6.53 6.82 -13.90
CA GLY A 236 7.99 6.90 -14.03
C GLY A 236 8.73 5.59 -13.78
N THR A 237 8.08 4.63 -13.13
CA THR A 237 8.70 3.35 -12.77
C THR A 237 8.13 2.22 -13.64
N PRO A 238 8.96 1.46 -14.39
CA PRO A 238 8.51 0.28 -15.10
C PRO A 238 7.94 -0.77 -14.14
N HIS A 239 6.79 -1.34 -14.48
CA HIS A 239 6.11 -2.33 -13.65
C HIS A 239 5.18 -3.21 -14.48
N GLU A 240 4.95 -4.44 -14.00
CA GLU A 240 4.09 -5.42 -14.63
C GLU A 240 2.74 -5.50 -13.92
N ALA A 241 2.76 -5.84 -12.62
CA ALA A 241 1.62 -5.73 -11.72
C ALA A 241 2.01 -4.98 -10.44
N VAL A 242 1.10 -4.15 -9.95
CA VAL A 242 1.29 -3.32 -8.75
C VAL A 242 0.26 -3.67 -7.69
N LEU A 243 0.72 -3.85 -6.46
CA LEU A 243 -0.15 -3.96 -5.29
C LEU A 243 0.01 -2.72 -4.42
N VAL A 244 -1.07 -1.96 -4.25
CA VAL A 244 -1.11 -0.73 -3.46
C VAL A 244 -1.84 -1.00 -2.15
N PHE A 245 -1.18 -0.82 -1.01
CA PHE A 245 -1.78 -1.01 0.31
C PHE A 245 -2.32 0.30 0.88
N ALA A 246 -3.63 0.32 1.12
CA ALA A 246 -4.32 1.42 1.78
C ALA A 246 -4.96 0.96 3.11
N ARG A 247 -5.11 1.88 4.06
CA ARG A 247 -5.53 1.55 5.43
C ARG A 247 -7.00 1.16 5.53
N THR A 248 -7.88 1.82 4.77
CA THR A 248 -9.34 1.68 4.90
C THR A 248 -9.98 1.25 3.58
N ARG A 249 -11.16 0.63 3.67
CA ARG A 249 -11.94 0.19 2.50
C ARG A 249 -12.31 1.38 1.60
N ALA A 250 -12.70 2.51 2.21
CA ALA A 250 -12.96 3.76 1.51
C ALA A 250 -11.71 4.26 0.76
N SER A 251 -10.55 4.28 1.42
CA SER A 251 -9.29 4.69 0.78
C SER A 251 -8.93 3.77 -0.40
N CYS A 252 -9.19 2.46 -0.31
CA CYS A 252 -8.99 1.55 -1.44
C CYS A 252 -9.87 1.93 -2.65
N ALA A 253 -11.16 2.20 -2.42
CA ALA A 253 -12.09 2.59 -3.46
C ALA A 253 -11.70 3.94 -4.08
N ASP A 254 -11.47 4.96 -3.25
CA ASP A 254 -11.09 6.30 -3.67
C ASP A 254 -9.80 6.28 -4.51
N VAL A 255 -8.80 5.52 -4.07
CA VAL A 255 -7.52 5.42 -4.78
C VAL A 255 -7.68 4.70 -6.12
N ALA A 256 -8.45 3.62 -6.17
CA ALA A 256 -8.70 2.89 -7.42
C ALA A 256 -9.49 3.76 -8.42
N GLU A 257 -10.52 4.48 -7.98
CA GLU A 257 -11.30 5.41 -8.81
C GLU A 257 -10.39 6.51 -9.38
N ASN A 258 -9.60 7.16 -8.53
CA ASN A 258 -8.67 8.21 -8.96
C ASN A 258 -7.60 7.70 -9.94
N LEU A 259 -7.20 6.44 -9.87
CA LEU A 259 -6.28 5.84 -10.82
C LEU A 259 -6.96 5.58 -12.17
N ASN A 260 -8.19 5.07 -12.17
CA ASN A 260 -8.97 4.86 -13.38
C ASN A 260 -9.28 6.18 -14.10
N ASP A 261 -9.63 7.24 -13.37
CA ASP A 261 -9.83 8.59 -13.92
C ASP A 261 -8.56 9.13 -14.59
N ALA A 262 -7.39 8.68 -14.13
CA ALA A 262 -6.10 9.03 -14.72
C ALA A 262 -5.65 8.05 -15.82
N GLY A 263 -6.53 7.14 -16.27
CA GLY A 263 -6.25 6.16 -17.32
C GLY A 263 -5.42 4.95 -16.88
N VAL A 264 -5.23 4.75 -15.57
CA VAL A 264 -4.53 3.59 -15.01
C VAL A 264 -5.55 2.54 -14.59
N SER A 265 -5.56 1.39 -15.26
CA SER A 265 -6.45 0.27 -14.93
C SER A 265 -6.17 -0.26 -13.51
N ALA A 266 -7.06 0.08 -12.59
CA ALA A 266 -6.93 -0.20 -11.17
C ALA A 266 -8.24 -0.74 -10.58
N GLU A 267 -8.16 -1.70 -9.66
CA GLU A 267 -9.33 -2.18 -8.93
C GLU A 267 -9.09 -2.27 -7.43
N ALA A 268 -10.13 -1.97 -6.65
CA ALA A 268 -10.08 -2.07 -5.20
C ALA A 268 -10.33 -3.54 -4.76
N LEU A 269 -9.59 -4.00 -3.76
CA LEU A 269 -9.76 -5.30 -3.12
C LEU A 269 -9.89 -5.10 -1.61
N HIS A 270 -11.12 -5.14 -1.09
CA HIS A 270 -11.41 -4.93 0.33
C HIS A 270 -12.44 -5.95 0.84
N GLY A 271 -12.76 -5.88 2.13
CA GLY A 271 -13.60 -6.87 2.82
C GLY A 271 -15.10 -6.81 2.50
N ASP A 272 -15.59 -5.78 1.81
CA ASP A 272 -17.02 -5.69 1.43
C ASP A 272 -17.33 -6.42 0.12
N LEU A 273 -16.29 -6.77 -0.65
CA LEU A 273 -16.47 -7.54 -1.87
C LEU A 273 -16.95 -8.94 -1.54
N SER A 274 -17.91 -9.43 -2.33
CA SER A 274 -18.28 -10.84 -2.29
C SER A 274 -17.08 -11.71 -2.66
N GLN A 275 -17.07 -12.96 -2.20
CA GLN A 275 -15.97 -13.88 -2.49
C GLN A 275 -15.72 -14.04 -4.00
N SER A 276 -16.80 -14.17 -4.78
CA SER A 276 -16.72 -14.27 -6.24
C SER A 276 -16.14 -13.00 -6.88
N ALA A 277 -16.44 -11.82 -6.33
CA ALA A 277 -15.86 -10.57 -6.82
C ALA A 277 -14.36 -10.49 -6.48
N ARG A 278 -13.95 -10.90 -5.27
CA ARG A 278 -12.54 -10.97 -4.86
C ARG A 278 -11.73 -11.89 -5.79
N GLU A 279 -12.25 -13.10 -6.03
CA GLU A 279 -11.63 -14.06 -6.95
C GLU A 279 -11.54 -13.53 -8.38
N ALA A 280 -12.56 -12.79 -8.83
CA ALA A 280 -12.53 -12.15 -10.14
C ALA A 280 -11.44 -11.05 -10.24
N VAL A 281 -11.29 -10.20 -9.23
CA VAL A 281 -10.22 -9.17 -9.19
C VAL A 281 -8.83 -9.82 -9.20
N VAL A 282 -8.62 -10.82 -8.35
CA VAL A 282 -7.34 -11.56 -8.28
C VAL A 282 -7.07 -12.30 -9.59
N GLY A 283 -8.09 -12.90 -10.20
CA GLY A 283 -8.00 -13.56 -11.50
C GLY A 283 -7.66 -12.59 -12.63
N ARG A 284 -8.25 -11.39 -12.66
CA ARG A 284 -7.91 -10.34 -13.63
C ARG A 284 -6.48 -9.85 -13.48
N LEU A 285 -5.99 -9.68 -12.26
CA LEU A 285 -4.59 -9.32 -12.00
C LEU A 285 -3.64 -10.45 -12.43
N ARG A 286 -3.99 -11.71 -12.12
CA ARG A 286 -3.23 -12.90 -12.53
C ARG A 286 -3.15 -13.02 -14.06
N ASN A 287 -4.23 -12.71 -14.76
CA ASN A 287 -4.32 -12.78 -16.22
C ASN A 287 -3.85 -11.50 -16.94
N ARG A 288 -3.21 -10.56 -16.23
CA ARG A 288 -2.68 -9.28 -16.79
C ARG A 288 -3.76 -8.38 -17.41
N GLN A 289 -5.01 -8.53 -17.00
CA GLN A 289 -6.14 -7.72 -17.50
C GLN A 289 -6.24 -6.37 -16.78
N ILE A 290 -5.77 -6.31 -15.54
CA ILE A 290 -5.58 -5.09 -14.76
C ILE A 290 -4.13 -5.00 -14.32
N LYS A 291 -3.63 -3.77 -14.15
CA LYS A 291 -2.23 -3.54 -13.74
C LYS A 291 -2.08 -3.24 -12.26
N VAL A 292 -3.09 -2.64 -11.64
CA VAL A 292 -3.02 -2.18 -10.25
C VAL A 292 -4.16 -2.78 -9.44
N VAL A 293 -3.84 -3.33 -8.27
CA VAL A 293 -4.85 -3.65 -7.25
C VAL A 293 -4.57 -2.82 -6.01
N VAL A 294 -5.62 -2.16 -5.50
CA VAL A 294 -5.56 -1.37 -4.27
C VAL A 294 -6.24 -2.15 -3.15
N ALA A 295 -5.50 -2.59 -2.14
CA ALA A 295 -6.00 -3.52 -1.15
C ALA A 295 -5.79 -3.06 0.29
N THR A 296 -6.65 -3.54 1.20
CA THR A 296 -6.37 -3.51 2.64
C THR A 296 -5.49 -4.71 3.04
N ASP A 297 -4.86 -4.64 4.20
CA ASP A 297 -4.04 -5.75 4.73
C ASP A 297 -4.78 -7.09 4.73
N VAL A 298 -6.00 -7.10 5.26
CA VAL A 298 -6.85 -8.30 5.33
C VAL A 298 -7.15 -8.84 3.94
N ALA A 299 -7.35 -7.94 2.98
CA ALA A 299 -7.80 -8.30 1.65
C ALA A 299 -6.66 -8.75 0.72
N ALA A 300 -5.43 -8.34 0.99
CA ALA A 300 -4.25 -8.74 0.22
C ALA A 300 -3.53 -9.99 0.76
N ARG A 301 -3.96 -10.49 1.94
CA ARG A 301 -3.50 -11.78 2.44
C ARG A 301 -3.90 -12.89 1.49
N GLY A 302 -3.00 -13.85 1.30
CA GLY A 302 -3.20 -14.92 0.34
C GLY A 302 -3.34 -14.46 -1.12
N ILE A 303 -2.89 -13.25 -1.49
CA ILE A 303 -2.57 -13.01 -2.91
C ILE A 303 -1.26 -13.73 -3.20
N ASP A 304 -1.32 -14.69 -4.12
CA ASP A 304 -0.16 -15.37 -4.72
C ASP A 304 -0.21 -15.19 -6.23
N ILE A 305 0.56 -14.21 -6.66
CA ILE A 305 0.74 -13.79 -8.04
C ILE A 305 2.21 -13.47 -8.15
N ASP A 306 2.95 -14.31 -8.88
CA ASP A 306 4.40 -14.21 -8.92
C ASP A 306 4.86 -12.90 -9.57
N HIS A 307 4.08 -12.34 -10.50
CA HIS A 307 4.44 -11.17 -11.31
C HIS A 307 4.07 -9.81 -10.74
N ILE A 308 3.81 -9.75 -9.43
CA ILE A 308 3.78 -8.48 -8.72
C ILE A 308 5.24 -8.00 -8.63
N THR A 309 5.62 -7.07 -9.49
CA THR A 309 6.97 -6.48 -9.52
C THR A 309 7.08 -5.28 -8.59
N PHE A 310 5.94 -4.68 -8.21
CA PHE A 310 5.94 -3.42 -7.49
C PHE A 310 4.88 -3.38 -6.38
N VAL A 311 5.29 -3.02 -5.17
CA VAL A 311 4.43 -2.80 -4.01
C VAL A 311 4.50 -1.33 -3.60
N VAL A 312 3.35 -0.71 -3.38
CA VAL A 312 3.26 0.64 -2.82
C VAL A 312 2.49 0.62 -1.51
N ASN A 313 3.13 0.96 -0.41
CA ASN A 313 2.45 1.25 0.84
C ASN A 313 1.93 2.69 0.80
N TYR A 314 0.72 2.88 0.26
CA TYR A 314 0.07 4.20 0.19
C TYR A 314 -0.14 4.78 1.59
N ASP A 315 -0.48 3.93 2.56
CA ASP A 315 -0.47 4.25 3.98
C ASP A 315 0.59 3.44 4.72
N LEU A 316 1.38 4.12 5.57
CA LEU A 316 2.39 3.46 6.41
C LEU A 316 1.71 2.39 7.28
N PRO A 317 2.23 1.14 7.31
CA PRO A 317 1.70 0.05 8.14
C PRO A 317 1.80 0.38 9.64
N GLN A 318 1.10 -0.41 10.47
CA GLN A 318 1.04 -0.18 11.91
C GLN A 318 2.29 -0.63 12.66
N ASP A 319 2.93 -1.67 12.15
CA ASP A 319 4.04 -2.37 12.77
C ASP A 319 4.96 -2.96 11.68
N THR A 320 6.14 -3.38 12.13
CA THR A 320 7.20 -3.94 11.29
C THR A 320 6.80 -5.24 10.60
N GLU A 321 6.02 -6.07 11.28
CA GLU A 321 5.59 -7.36 10.76
C GLU A 321 4.65 -7.20 9.57
N THR A 322 3.66 -6.31 9.71
CA THR A 322 2.77 -5.91 8.62
C THR A 322 3.57 -5.36 7.45
N TYR A 323 4.59 -4.53 7.70
CA TYR A 323 5.46 -4.02 6.64
C TYR A 323 6.14 -5.15 5.85
N VAL A 324 6.76 -6.10 6.55
CA VAL A 324 7.40 -7.28 5.95
C VAL A 324 6.41 -8.08 5.11
N HIS A 325 5.21 -8.33 5.63
CA HIS A 325 4.16 -9.08 4.91
C HIS A 325 3.66 -8.36 3.65
N ARG A 326 3.64 -7.03 3.65
CA ARG A 326 3.27 -6.23 2.49
C ARG A 326 4.35 -6.26 1.42
N ILE A 327 5.61 -5.99 1.78
CA ILE A 327 6.70 -5.96 0.79
C ILE A 327 7.00 -7.36 0.25
N GLY A 328 6.79 -8.43 1.03
CA GLY A 328 6.89 -9.83 0.57
C GLY A 328 5.82 -10.26 -0.46
N ARG A 329 4.99 -9.34 -0.94
CA ARG A 329 4.10 -9.55 -2.10
C ARG A 329 4.83 -9.35 -3.43
N THR A 330 5.99 -8.70 -3.43
CA THR A 330 6.90 -8.63 -4.59
C THR A 330 8.15 -9.47 -4.34
N GLY A 331 9.02 -9.58 -5.35
CA GLY A 331 10.30 -10.27 -5.25
C GLY A 331 10.19 -11.79 -5.09
N ARG A 332 9.12 -12.39 -5.64
CA ARG A 332 8.85 -13.83 -5.57
C ARG A 332 9.57 -14.59 -6.67
N ALA A 333 9.84 -15.88 -6.42
CA ALA A 333 10.50 -16.79 -7.35
C ALA A 333 11.86 -16.26 -7.89
N GLY A 334 12.62 -15.56 -7.04
CA GLY A 334 13.95 -15.02 -7.38
C GLY A 334 13.94 -13.77 -8.26
N ARG A 335 12.78 -13.18 -8.54
CA ARG A 335 12.67 -11.93 -9.31
C ARG A 335 13.00 -10.71 -8.46
N GLU A 336 13.46 -9.65 -9.13
CA GLU A 336 13.58 -8.34 -8.49
C GLU A 336 12.20 -7.72 -8.25
N GLY A 337 12.07 -7.05 -7.11
CA GLY A 337 10.89 -6.34 -6.68
C GLY A 337 11.22 -4.94 -6.18
N LEU A 338 10.28 -4.01 -6.34
CA LEU A 338 10.37 -2.68 -5.74
C LEU A 338 9.27 -2.52 -4.69
N ALA A 339 9.60 -1.92 -3.56
CA ALA A 339 8.66 -1.58 -2.50
C ALA A 339 8.83 -0.11 -2.09
N ILE A 340 7.83 0.73 -2.37
CA ILE A 340 7.84 2.14 -1.99
C ILE A 340 6.81 2.41 -0.89
N THR A 341 7.23 3.14 0.15
CA THR A 341 6.38 3.45 1.30
C THR A 341 6.17 4.95 1.47
N PHE A 342 4.91 5.37 1.49
CA PHE A 342 4.57 6.77 1.72
C PHE A 342 4.52 7.08 3.21
N VAL A 343 5.26 8.11 3.61
CA VAL A 343 5.41 8.51 5.00
C VAL A 343 5.01 9.98 5.11
N SER A 344 3.97 10.26 5.89
CA SER A 344 3.65 11.64 6.22
C SER A 344 4.66 12.20 7.23
N PRO A 345 4.83 13.55 7.31
CA PRO A 345 5.71 14.15 8.31
C PRO A 345 5.41 13.72 9.76
N ALA A 346 4.15 13.47 10.09
CA ALA A 346 3.73 13.00 11.42
C ALA A 346 4.12 11.53 11.68
N GLU A 347 4.28 10.73 10.63
CA GLU A 347 4.58 9.30 10.70
C GLU A 347 6.09 9.00 10.70
N GLN A 348 6.96 10.02 10.57
CA GLN A 348 8.42 9.84 10.49
C GLN A 348 9.03 9.12 11.71
N ARG A 349 8.48 9.36 12.92
CA ARG A 349 8.94 8.66 14.13
C ARG A 349 8.66 7.16 14.06
N LYS A 350 7.57 6.78 13.40
CA LYS A 350 7.15 5.39 13.27
C LYS A 350 8.01 4.65 12.24
N LEU A 351 8.37 5.31 11.14
CA LEU A 351 9.37 4.79 10.20
C LEU A 351 10.68 4.45 10.92
N ARG A 352 11.22 5.38 11.72
CA ARG A 352 12.47 5.14 12.49
C ARG A 352 12.37 3.97 13.47
N TYR A 353 11.18 3.76 14.06
CA TYR A 353 10.97 2.61 14.93
C TYR A 353 11.01 1.30 14.13
N MET A 354 10.38 1.27 12.96
CA MET A 354 10.41 0.11 12.08
C MET A 354 11.81 -0.18 11.54
N GLU A 355 12.59 0.83 11.14
CA GLU A 355 13.98 0.65 10.69
C GLU A 355 14.86 0.03 11.79
N LYS A 356 14.66 0.47 13.04
CA LYS A 356 15.36 -0.09 14.19
C LYS A 356 14.98 -1.55 14.46
N ASP A 357 13.70 -1.87 14.32
CA ASP A 357 13.18 -3.22 14.55
C ASP A 357 13.56 -4.20 13.42
N LEU A 358 13.72 -3.69 12.20
CA LEU A 358 14.23 -4.43 11.03
C LEU A 358 15.75 -4.57 11.01
N ASP A 359 16.47 -3.84 11.87
CA ASP A 359 17.91 -3.65 11.77
C ASP A 359 18.38 -3.26 10.35
N ALA A 360 17.55 -2.49 9.63
CA ALA A 360 17.76 -2.13 8.23
C ALA A 360 17.19 -0.74 7.93
N ALA A 361 17.93 0.05 7.16
CA ALA A 361 17.49 1.37 6.71
C ALA A 361 16.54 1.24 5.50
N ILE A 362 15.51 2.08 5.46
CA ILE A 362 14.63 2.22 4.31
C ILE A 362 15.01 3.55 3.64
N PRO A 363 15.84 3.56 2.58
CA PRO A 363 16.37 4.80 2.02
C PRO A 363 15.26 5.69 1.45
N GLU A 364 15.52 6.99 1.37
CA GLU A 364 14.60 7.91 0.71
C GLU A 364 14.56 7.61 -0.80
N TYR A 365 13.36 7.54 -1.36
CA TYR A 365 13.11 7.32 -2.77
C TYR A 365 12.78 8.64 -3.45
N ASP A 366 13.56 8.99 -4.47
CA ASP A 366 13.33 10.18 -5.27
C ASP A 366 12.11 9.98 -6.19
N VAL A 367 11.05 10.75 -5.96
CA VAL A 367 9.86 10.75 -6.81
C VAL A 367 10.22 11.24 -8.23
N PRO A 368 9.84 10.51 -9.29
CA PRO A 368 10.12 10.92 -10.66
C PRO A 368 9.61 12.33 -10.97
N SER A 369 10.48 13.14 -11.55
CA SER A 369 10.15 14.43 -12.16
C SER A 369 9.37 14.25 -13.45
N ASP A 370 8.73 15.32 -13.93
CA ASP A 370 7.95 15.28 -15.17
C ASP A 370 8.84 14.91 -16.38
N PHE A 371 10.10 15.37 -16.39
CA PHE A 371 11.10 14.98 -17.38
C PHE A 371 11.43 13.47 -17.33
N GLU A 372 11.64 12.91 -16.14
CA GLU A 372 11.94 11.48 -15.99
C GLU A 372 10.75 10.62 -16.41
N ILE A 373 9.52 11.05 -16.08
CA ILE A 373 8.30 10.38 -16.51
C ILE A 373 8.18 10.41 -18.04
N ALA A 374 8.37 11.58 -18.67
CA ALA A 374 8.31 11.69 -20.13
C ALA A 374 9.37 10.80 -20.80
N SER A 375 10.61 10.82 -20.30
CA SER A 375 11.70 9.98 -20.80
C SER A 375 11.39 8.48 -20.68
N ALA A 376 10.86 8.03 -19.54
CA ALA A 376 10.47 6.64 -19.33
C ALA A 376 9.32 6.22 -20.27
N GLN A 377 8.34 7.09 -20.48
CA GLN A 377 7.22 6.84 -21.40
C GLN A 377 7.69 6.79 -22.87
N GLN A 378 8.59 7.68 -23.28
CA GLN A 378 9.21 7.68 -24.61
C GLN A 378 10.01 6.40 -24.86
N HIS A 379 10.81 5.96 -23.88
CA HIS A 379 11.55 4.70 -23.97
C HIS A 379 10.61 3.49 -24.11
N THR A 380 9.53 3.46 -23.33
CA THR A 380 8.52 2.38 -23.40
C THR A 380 7.82 2.36 -24.76
N LEU A 381 7.52 3.54 -25.33
CA LEU A 381 6.93 3.66 -26.66
C LEU A 381 7.88 3.12 -27.74
N ALA A 382 9.16 3.51 -27.68
CA ALA A 382 10.18 3.05 -28.62
C ALA A 382 10.35 1.52 -28.57
N GLN A 383 10.38 0.93 -27.37
CA GLN A 383 10.43 -0.53 -27.25
C GLN A 383 9.18 -1.21 -27.83
N ALA A 384 7.99 -0.67 -27.59
CA ALA A 384 6.76 -1.23 -28.14
C ALA A 384 6.74 -1.18 -29.68
N MET A 385 7.27 -0.13 -30.29
CA MET A 385 7.43 -0.03 -31.75
C MET A 385 8.41 -1.10 -32.28
N GLY A 386 9.47 -1.41 -31.53
CA GLY A 386 10.43 -2.46 -31.89
C GLY A 386 9.92 -3.91 -31.72
N MET A 387 8.77 -4.12 -31.08
CA MET A 387 8.17 -5.45 -30.87
C MET A 387 7.14 -5.83 -31.94
N VAL A 388 6.87 -4.96 -32.92
CA VAL A 388 5.93 -5.23 -34.02
C VAL A 388 6.51 -6.31 -34.93
N SER A 389 5.70 -7.30 -35.31
CA SER A 389 6.17 -8.42 -36.12
C SER A 389 6.46 -8.01 -37.58
N ASP A 390 7.40 -8.69 -38.24
CA ASP A 390 7.72 -8.45 -39.66
C ASP A 390 6.49 -8.56 -40.56
N LYS A 391 5.54 -9.43 -40.22
CA LYS A 391 4.29 -9.62 -40.98
C LYS A 391 3.37 -8.40 -40.87
N GLU A 392 3.32 -7.75 -39.71
CA GLU A 392 2.56 -6.52 -39.49
C GLU A 392 3.25 -5.34 -40.15
N LEU A 393 4.57 -5.24 -40.04
CA LEU A 393 5.38 -4.24 -40.73
C LEU A 393 5.17 -4.29 -42.25
N ASN A 394 5.31 -5.46 -42.87
CA ASN A 394 5.08 -5.64 -44.31
C ASN A 394 3.67 -5.23 -44.77
N ARG A 395 2.64 -5.38 -43.92
CA ARG A 395 1.27 -4.91 -44.23
C ARG A 395 1.16 -3.40 -44.11
N ALA A 396 1.75 -2.82 -43.07
CA ALA A 396 1.79 -1.38 -42.87
C ALA A 396 2.55 -0.68 -44.00
N GLU A 397 3.70 -1.22 -44.43
CA GLU A 397 4.52 -0.71 -45.53
C GLU A 397 3.73 -0.58 -46.84
N LYS A 398 3.00 -1.62 -47.24
CA LYS A 398 2.15 -1.56 -48.45
C LYS A 398 1.08 -0.47 -48.38
N TRP A 399 0.53 -0.23 -47.19
CA TRP A 399 -0.46 0.83 -47.01
C TRP A 399 0.20 2.22 -47.00
N ILE A 400 1.39 2.34 -46.39
CA ILE A 400 2.22 3.55 -46.42
C ILE A 400 2.59 3.90 -47.87
N GLU A 401 3.01 2.95 -48.69
CA GLU A 401 3.30 3.14 -50.12
C GLU A 401 2.08 3.71 -50.86
N HIS A 402 0.89 3.18 -50.59
CA HIS A 402 -0.36 3.70 -51.15
C HIS A 402 -0.64 5.13 -50.71
N LEU A 403 -0.48 5.44 -49.41
CA LEU A 403 -0.70 6.78 -48.86
C LEU A 403 0.28 7.80 -49.42
N ILE A 404 1.56 7.46 -49.54
CA ILE A 404 2.57 8.31 -50.17
C ILE A 404 2.25 8.51 -51.66
N GLY A 405 1.79 7.47 -52.34
CA GLY A 405 1.37 7.53 -53.74
C GLY A 405 0.21 8.49 -54.02
N THR A 406 -0.56 8.90 -53.00
CA THR A 406 -1.59 9.95 -53.14
C THR A 406 -1.01 11.37 -53.29
N GLY A 407 0.29 11.56 -52.99
CA GLY A 407 0.97 12.85 -53.05
C GLY A 407 0.65 13.81 -51.90
N VAL A 408 -0.19 13.40 -50.94
CA VAL A 408 -0.59 14.22 -49.79
C VAL A 408 0.41 14.12 -48.62
N TRP A 409 1.11 12.99 -48.52
CA TRP A 409 1.98 12.67 -47.39
C TRP A 409 3.38 12.32 -47.88
N ASP A 410 4.40 12.77 -47.16
CA ASP A 410 5.74 12.18 -47.23
C ASP A 410 5.95 11.19 -46.05
N LEU A 411 7.01 10.38 -46.14
CA LEU A 411 7.29 9.34 -45.16
C LEU A 411 7.53 9.91 -43.76
N GLU A 412 8.22 11.05 -43.66
CA GLU A 412 8.61 11.67 -42.39
C GLU A 412 7.39 12.25 -41.66
N HIS A 413 6.54 13.00 -42.37
CA HIS A 413 5.30 13.53 -41.83
C HIS A 413 4.29 12.43 -41.48
N LEU A 414 4.23 11.35 -42.26
CA LEU A 414 3.37 10.22 -41.94
C LEU A 414 3.83 9.48 -40.68
N ALA A 415 5.15 9.25 -40.53
CA ALA A 415 5.74 8.65 -39.34
C ALA A 415 5.55 9.53 -38.10
N ALA A 416 5.74 10.85 -38.25
CA ALA A 416 5.49 11.82 -37.19
C ALA A 416 4.01 11.84 -36.78
N ALA A 417 3.08 11.83 -37.75
CA ALA A 417 1.64 11.80 -37.49
C ALA A 417 1.22 10.51 -36.78
N ALA A 418 1.69 9.34 -37.24
CA ALA A 418 1.43 8.06 -36.60
C ALA A 418 1.97 8.01 -35.16
N THR A 419 3.20 8.50 -34.95
CA THR A 419 3.82 8.56 -33.63
C THR A 419 3.06 9.51 -32.70
N ALA A 420 2.64 10.68 -33.19
CA ALA A 420 1.84 11.63 -32.43
C ALA A 420 0.45 11.09 -32.06
N LEU A 421 -0.20 10.37 -32.98
CA LEU A 421 -1.48 9.71 -32.70
C LEU A 421 -1.34 8.63 -31.63
N LEU A 422 -0.31 7.78 -31.74
CA LEU A 422 -0.04 6.71 -30.77
C LEU A 422 0.35 7.27 -29.40
N ALA A 423 1.18 8.32 -29.37
CA ALA A 423 1.54 9.01 -28.14
C ALA A 423 0.29 9.62 -27.48
N ARG A 424 -0.59 10.28 -28.26
CA ARG A 424 -1.85 10.84 -27.75
C ARG A 424 -2.79 9.77 -27.20
N GLU A 425 -2.95 8.66 -27.90
CA GLU A 425 -3.77 7.52 -27.44
C GLU A 425 -3.23 6.95 -26.13
N ARG A 426 -1.91 6.90 -25.96
CA ARG A 426 -1.24 6.41 -24.75
C ARG A 426 -1.01 7.48 -23.67
N GLY A 427 -1.46 8.72 -23.87
CA GLY A 427 -1.26 9.83 -22.94
C GLY A 427 0.22 10.18 -22.71
N ILE A 428 1.06 10.01 -23.74
CA ILE A 428 2.50 10.29 -23.73
C ILE A 428 2.73 11.70 -24.29
N ASP A 429 3.44 12.52 -23.53
CA ASP A 429 3.88 13.84 -23.99
C ASP A 429 5.19 13.74 -24.77
N LEU A 430 5.14 14.05 -26.07
CA LEU A 430 6.31 14.06 -26.96
C LEU A 430 7.12 15.37 -26.88
N PHE A 431 6.55 16.44 -26.31
CA PHE A 431 7.07 17.80 -26.40
C PHE A 431 7.48 18.40 -25.04
N MET A 432 7.54 17.59 -23.98
CA MET A 432 7.80 18.09 -22.64
C MET A 432 9.17 18.78 -22.55
N GLU A 433 9.18 20.10 -22.32
CA GLU A 433 10.41 20.86 -22.08
C GLU A 433 11.11 20.39 -20.80
N ARG A 434 12.44 20.45 -20.78
CA ARG A 434 13.28 20.05 -19.63
C ARG A 434 13.05 20.96 -18.42
N THR A 435 11.95 20.79 -17.70
CA THR A 435 11.81 21.35 -16.36
C THR A 435 12.44 20.37 -15.37
N LYS A 436 13.61 20.72 -14.83
CA LYS A 436 14.29 19.95 -13.76
C LYS A 436 13.59 20.05 -12.40
N ASP A 437 12.45 20.74 -12.31
CA ASP A 437 11.82 21.04 -11.05
C ASP A 437 11.03 19.85 -10.51
N ARG A 438 11.54 19.30 -9.40
CA ARG A 438 10.85 18.29 -8.58
C ARG A 438 9.54 18.85 -8.02
N PRO A 439 8.54 18.00 -7.73
CA PRO A 439 7.30 18.41 -7.09
C PRO A 439 7.52 19.29 -5.85
N THR A 440 6.80 20.41 -5.76
CA THR A 440 6.96 21.41 -4.68
C THR A 440 6.65 20.86 -3.28
N TYR A 441 5.83 19.80 -3.16
CA TYR A 441 5.54 19.15 -1.89
C TYR A 441 6.70 18.32 -1.33
N VAL A 442 7.66 17.90 -2.16
CA VAL A 442 8.92 17.28 -1.72
C VAL A 442 9.90 18.34 -1.19
N ARG A 443 9.86 19.58 -1.71
CA ARG A 443 10.73 20.69 -1.26
C ARG A 443 10.34 21.24 0.13
N LYS A 444 9.07 21.18 0.52
CA LYS A 444 8.59 21.73 1.81
C LYS A 444 8.89 20.84 3.02
N SER A 445 9.01 19.53 2.87
CA SER A 445 9.37 18.61 3.97
C SER A 445 10.82 18.80 4.42
N VAL A 446 11.76 18.97 3.48
CA VAL A 446 13.19 19.15 3.78
C VAL A 446 13.49 20.46 4.52
N ARG A 447 12.79 21.56 4.18
CA ARG A 447 12.96 22.86 4.85
C ARG A 447 12.35 22.90 6.25
N ALA A 448 11.22 22.23 6.46
CA ALA A 448 10.59 22.13 7.78
C ALA A 448 11.40 21.25 8.76
N MET A 449 12.20 20.30 8.26
CA MET A 449 13.05 19.42 9.09
C MET A 449 14.29 20.10 9.66
N ARG A 450 14.79 21.18 9.04
CA ARG A 450 16.01 21.86 9.51
C ARG A 450 15.78 22.75 10.74
N ASP A 451 14.54 23.21 10.94
CA ASP A 451 14.18 24.10 12.05
C ASP A 451 13.62 23.38 13.30
N SER A 452 13.42 22.06 13.25
CA SER A 452 12.74 21.31 14.31
C SER A 452 13.62 20.34 15.09
N ASN A 453 14.92 20.60 15.24
CA ASN A 453 15.81 19.81 16.10
C ASN A 453 16.29 20.60 17.33
N PRO A 454 15.58 20.59 18.47
CA PRO A 454 16.09 21.14 19.73
C PRO A 454 16.45 20.00 20.70
N ARG A 455 17.63 19.41 20.55
CA ARG A 455 18.32 18.53 21.53
C ARG A 455 19.80 18.54 21.18
N ASP A 456 20.80 18.65 22.05
CA ASP A 456 20.93 18.61 23.50
C ASP A 456 22.36 19.13 23.75
N ASP A 457 22.58 20.16 24.56
CA ASP A 457 23.95 20.52 24.98
C ASP A 457 23.94 21.17 26.37
N ARG A 458 23.86 20.30 27.37
CA ARG A 458 24.31 20.61 28.73
C ARG A 458 25.84 20.51 28.79
N LYS A 459 26.51 21.67 28.77
CA LYS A 459 27.59 22.10 29.68
C LYS A 459 28.55 23.04 28.97
N SER A 460 28.57 24.30 29.40
CA SER A 460 29.80 25.03 29.74
C SER A 460 29.45 26.51 29.97
N LYS A 461 29.64 26.97 31.20
CA LYS A 461 29.62 28.39 31.55
C LYS A 461 30.83 29.06 30.89
N GLY A 462 30.59 30.05 30.03
CA GLY A 462 31.62 30.95 29.51
C GLY A 462 31.03 32.28 29.04
N LYS A 463 31.25 33.34 29.83
CA LYS A 463 30.99 34.73 29.45
C LYS A 463 31.73 35.08 28.15
N LYS A 464 31.02 35.63 27.15
CA LYS A 464 31.31 36.90 26.42
C LYS A 464 30.74 36.87 25.00
N GLY A 465 30.26 38.03 24.54
CA GLY A 465 30.22 38.39 23.13
C GLY A 465 28.85 38.34 22.46
N LYS A 466 28.03 39.37 22.69
CA LYS A 466 26.98 39.78 21.75
C LYS A 466 27.67 40.13 20.42
N GLN A 467 27.44 39.35 19.37
CA GLN A 467 27.60 39.83 18.00
C GLN A 467 26.44 39.33 17.13
N SER A 468 25.77 40.33 16.57
CA SER A 468 24.58 40.37 15.75
C SER A 468 24.78 39.73 14.38
N ARG A 469 23.84 38.87 13.98
CA ARG A 469 23.41 38.69 12.58
C ARG A 469 21.91 38.37 12.55
N GLY A 470 21.09 39.38 12.83
CA GLY A 470 19.69 39.43 12.41
C GLY A 470 19.62 40.41 11.24
N GLY A 471 19.20 39.92 10.07
CA GLY A 471 18.66 40.78 9.03
C GLY A 471 17.30 41.29 9.48
N ASP A 472 17.05 42.56 9.22
CA ASP A 472 15.96 43.40 9.73
C ASP A 472 14.57 42.78 9.55
N ALA A 473 14.03 42.16 10.60
CA ALA A 473 12.60 42.02 10.78
C ALA A 473 12.14 43.19 11.67
N PRO A 474 11.27 44.10 11.18
CA PRO A 474 10.81 45.23 11.97
C PRO A 474 10.13 44.75 13.26
N SER A 475 10.28 45.53 14.35
CA SER A 475 9.68 45.12 15.62
C SER A 475 8.16 45.12 15.52
N PHE A 476 7.48 44.35 16.37
CA PHE A 476 6.01 44.29 16.38
C PHE A 476 5.36 45.68 16.61
N ALA A 477 6.08 46.63 17.21
CA ALA A 477 5.63 48.02 17.36
C ALA A 477 5.74 48.81 16.04
N ASP A 478 6.76 48.54 15.22
CA ASP A 478 7.02 49.25 13.96
C ASP A 478 6.01 48.87 12.86
N VAL A 479 5.49 47.64 12.90
CA VAL A 479 4.46 47.14 11.97
C VAL A 479 3.03 47.42 12.45
N ASN A 480 2.82 48.18 13.52
CA ASN A 480 1.50 48.53 14.06
C ASN A 480 1.36 50.03 14.35
N GLN A 481 1.99 50.88 13.55
CA GLN A 481 1.96 52.34 13.72
C GLN A 481 0.62 52.95 13.30
N VAL A 482 -0.02 52.39 12.27
CA VAL A 482 -1.30 52.88 11.71
C VAL A 482 -2.26 51.70 11.54
N GLN A 483 -3.54 51.93 11.83
CA GLN A 483 -4.62 50.96 11.56
C GLN A 483 -5.47 51.41 10.36
N LEU A 484 -5.69 50.48 9.43
CA LEU A 484 -6.62 50.64 8.31
C LEU A 484 -7.84 49.74 8.52
N ILE A 485 -9.00 50.20 8.03
CA ILE A 485 -10.26 49.46 8.02
C ILE A 485 -10.59 49.04 6.59
N LEU A 486 -10.75 47.73 6.40
CA LEU A 486 -11.37 47.14 5.23
C LEU A 486 -12.89 47.03 5.48
N THR A 487 -13.68 47.49 4.52
CA THR A 487 -15.16 47.47 4.55
C THR A 487 -15.78 46.07 4.38
N ALA A 488 -15.03 45.02 4.72
CA ALA A 488 -15.46 43.64 4.61
C ALA A 488 -15.00 42.80 5.80
N GLY A 489 -15.84 41.84 6.21
CA GLY A 489 -15.68 41.10 7.47
C GLY A 489 -16.05 39.62 7.38
N SER A 490 -16.16 38.97 8.53
CA SER A 490 -16.43 37.53 8.60
C SER A 490 -17.79 37.11 8.03
N ASN A 491 -18.77 38.01 7.97
CA ASN A 491 -20.06 37.77 7.30
C ASN A 491 -19.93 37.54 5.78
N GLN A 492 -18.83 37.98 5.18
CA GLN A 492 -18.49 37.77 3.77
C GLN A 492 -17.45 36.64 3.61
N GLY A 493 -17.21 35.85 4.66
CA GLY A 493 -16.34 34.68 4.62
C GLY A 493 -14.84 34.98 4.66
N ILE A 494 -14.45 36.23 4.91
CA ILE A 494 -13.05 36.68 4.95
C ILE A 494 -12.34 36.14 6.19
N ARG A 495 -11.15 35.55 6.00
CA ARG A 495 -10.25 35.10 7.06
C ARG A 495 -9.00 35.96 7.09
N VAL A 496 -8.28 35.93 8.21
CA VAL A 496 -7.02 36.68 8.40
C VAL A 496 -6.02 36.39 7.28
N GLY A 497 -5.88 35.12 6.86
CA GLY A 497 -4.97 34.74 5.77
C GLY A 497 -5.34 35.31 4.40
N ASP A 498 -6.63 35.53 4.13
CA ASP A 498 -7.08 36.14 2.87
C ASP A 498 -6.65 37.63 2.82
N VAL A 499 -6.70 38.31 3.97
CA VAL A 499 -6.36 39.74 4.12
C VAL A 499 -4.86 39.95 4.04
N VAL A 500 -4.07 39.14 4.75
CA VAL A 500 -2.61 39.18 4.69
C VAL A 500 -2.11 38.85 3.27
N GLY A 501 -2.72 37.85 2.62
CA GLY A 501 -2.38 37.47 1.26
C GLY A 501 -2.69 38.55 0.23
N ALA A 502 -3.87 39.18 0.31
CA ALA A 502 -4.25 40.23 -0.63
C ALA A 502 -3.39 41.49 -0.46
N ILE A 503 -3.12 41.93 0.77
CA ILE A 503 -2.26 43.09 1.02
C ILE A 503 -0.83 42.81 0.54
N ALA A 504 -0.28 41.63 0.84
CA ALA A 504 1.07 41.25 0.41
C ALA A 504 1.18 41.17 -1.13
N ASN A 505 0.14 40.68 -1.81
CA ASN A 505 0.11 40.60 -3.26
C ASN A 505 0.02 41.99 -3.92
N GLU A 506 -0.74 42.91 -3.32
CA GLU A 506 -0.96 44.24 -3.86
C GLU A 506 0.22 45.19 -3.60
N THR A 507 0.87 45.07 -2.44
CA THR A 507 1.98 45.95 -2.02
C THR A 507 3.37 45.35 -2.24
N GLY A 508 3.46 44.07 -2.62
CA GLY A 508 4.72 43.36 -2.84
C GLY A 508 5.53 43.08 -1.56
N VAL A 509 5.02 43.41 -0.36
CA VAL A 509 5.74 43.15 0.91
C VAL A 509 5.43 41.79 1.50
N SER A 510 6.44 41.19 2.14
CA SER A 510 6.30 39.94 2.90
C SER A 510 5.34 40.14 4.08
N GLY A 511 4.50 39.13 4.34
CA GLY A 511 3.48 39.17 5.40
C GLY A 511 3.99 39.44 6.82
N GLY A 512 5.31 39.39 7.05
CA GLY A 512 5.94 39.83 8.31
C GLY A 512 5.94 41.34 8.54
N HIS A 513 5.62 42.15 7.51
CA HIS A 513 5.47 43.61 7.60
C HIS A 513 4.02 44.06 7.84
N ILE A 514 3.10 43.09 7.91
CA ILE A 514 1.68 43.32 8.22
C ILE A 514 1.50 42.99 9.70
N GLY A 515 1.05 43.98 10.46
CA GLY A 515 0.82 43.87 11.89
C GLY A 515 -0.47 43.13 12.24
N ARG A 516 -1.10 43.56 13.33
CA ARG A 516 -2.27 42.89 13.90
C ARG A 516 -3.46 43.02 12.95
N VAL A 517 -3.99 41.89 12.50
CA VAL A 517 -5.23 41.80 11.73
C VAL A 517 -6.37 41.32 12.63
N GLN A 518 -7.46 42.07 12.70
CA GLN A 518 -8.65 41.69 13.44
C GLN A 518 -9.89 41.72 12.54
N VAL A 519 -10.43 40.53 12.25
CA VAL A 519 -11.64 40.37 11.43
C VAL A 519 -12.87 40.42 12.33
N SER A 520 -13.74 41.40 12.10
CA SER A 520 -15.04 41.54 12.77
C SER A 520 -16.19 41.19 11.81
N ARG A 521 -17.43 41.14 12.32
CA ARG A 521 -18.60 40.70 11.54
C ARG A 521 -18.91 41.51 10.28
N GLY A 522 -18.42 42.74 10.11
CA GLY A 522 -18.67 43.56 8.91
C GLY A 522 -17.55 44.53 8.56
N LYS A 523 -16.40 44.40 9.23
CA LYS A 523 -15.18 45.18 8.96
C LYS A 523 -13.97 44.38 9.39
N THR A 524 -12.82 44.64 8.78
CA THR A 524 -11.54 44.07 9.20
C THR A 524 -10.56 45.20 9.46
N THR A 525 -9.89 45.19 10.61
CA THR A 525 -8.83 46.15 10.91
C THR A 525 -7.45 45.52 10.70
N VAL A 526 -6.52 46.28 10.13
CA VAL A 526 -5.16 45.84 9.83
C VAL A 526 -4.17 46.88 10.32
N GLY A 527 -3.29 46.49 11.24
CA GLY A 527 -2.12 47.29 11.62
C GLY A 527 -1.00 47.16 10.59
N MET A 528 -0.35 48.26 10.25
CA MET A 528 0.86 48.30 9.42
C MET A 528 1.74 49.51 9.78
N SER A 529 2.94 49.60 9.19
CA SER A 529 3.79 50.79 9.32
C SER A 529 3.15 52.01 8.65
N ALA A 530 3.54 53.22 9.05
CA ALA A 530 3.01 54.45 8.45
C ALA A 530 3.31 54.55 6.94
N GLU A 531 4.47 54.06 6.51
CA GLU A 531 4.88 54.02 5.10
C GLU A 531 3.98 53.09 4.27
N LEU A 532 3.69 51.89 4.77
CA LEU A 532 2.81 50.94 4.08
C LEU A 532 1.35 51.40 4.06
N ALA A 533 0.89 52.07 5.12
CA ALA A 533 -0.45 52.63 5.17
C ALA A 533 -0.64 53.73 4.10
N GLN A 534 0.38 54.56 3.89
CA GLN A 534 0.32 55.62 2.89
C GLN A 534 0.29 55.08 1.45
N ILE A 535 1.07 54.03 1.17
CA ILE A 535 1.06 53.33 -0.13
C ILE A 535 -0.33 52.74 -0.40
N MET A 536 -0.90 52.04 0.58
CA MET A 536 -2.25 51.47 0.46
C MET A 536 -3.33 52.53 0.22
N LEU A 537 -3.28 53.67 0.90
CA LEU A 537 -4.29 54.72 0.73
C LEU A 537 -4.15 55.51 -0.58
N ASN A 538 -2.93 55.67 -1.10
CA ASN A 538 -2.67 56.45 -2.31
C ASN A 538 -2.80 55.63 -3.59
N GLU A 539 -2.30 54.39 -3.59
CA GLU A 539 -2.17 53.56 -4.79
C GLU A 539 -3.25 52.47 -4.87
N HIS A 540 -3.79 52.02 -3.73
CA HIS A 540 -4.69 50.86 -3.65
C HIS A 540 -5.93 51.12 -2.76
N SER A 541 -6.72 52.12 -3.13
CA SER A 541 -7.98 52.48 -2.42
C SER A 541 -9.04 51.37 -2.38
N THR A 542 -8.87 50.32 -3.20
CA THR A 542 -9.68 49.10 -3.21
C THR A 542 -8.78 47.86 -3.34
N VAL A 543 -9.01 46.85 -2.51
CA VAL A 543 -8.27 45.58 -2.50
C VAL A 543 -9.23 44.42 -2.79
N SER A 544 -8.85 43.53 -3.71
CA SER A 544 -9.68 42.37 -4.07
C SER A 544 -9.50 41.24 -3.06
N LEU A 545 -10.55 40.94 -2.28
CA LEU A 545 -10.60 39.86 -1.31
C LEU A 545 -11.55 38.77 -1.82
N ARG A 546 -11.01 37.63 -2.26
CA ARG A 546 -11.77 36.52 -2.85
C ARG A 546 -12.67 36.93 -4.02
N GLY A 547 -12.18 37.84 -4.86
CA GLY A 547 -12.91 38.35 -6.02
C GLY A 547 -13.99 39.39 -5.69
N ILE A 548 -14.00 39.91 -4.45
CA ILE A 548 -14.83 41.05 -4.03
C ILE A 548 -13.92 42.24 -3.81
N ASP A 549 -14.16 43.35 -4.50
CA ASP A 549 -13.39 44.58 -4.31
C ASP A 549 -13.86 45.30 -3.04
N VAL A 550 -12.92 45.48 -2.11
CA VAL A 550 -13.18 46.03 -0.78
C VAL A 550 -12.44 47.34 -0.63
N SER A 551 -13.14 48.39 -0.20
CA SER A 551 -12.51 49.70 0.02
C SER A 551 -11.72 49.72 1.34
N VAL A 552 -10.54 50.33 1.27
CA VAL A 552 -9.60 50.56 2.38
C VAL A 552 -9.75 52.00 2.86
N VAL A 553 -9.99 52.19 4.17
CA VAL A 553 -10.21 53.51 4.79
C VAL A 553 -9.32 53.62 6.03
N PRO A 554 -8.71 54.78 6.35
CA PRO A 554 -7.98 54.97 7.60
C PRO A 554 -8.92 54.85 8.81
N ASP A 555 -8.45 54.25 9.91
CA ASP A 555 -9.20 54.23 11.17
C ASP A 555 -9.06 55.59 11.88
N ASP A 556 -10.01 56.49 11.64
CA ASP A 556 -10.07 57.83 12.24
C ASP A 556 -10.77 57.85 13.63
N GLY A 557 -11.04 56.67 14.20
CA GLY A 557 -11.75 56.52 15.46
C GLY A 557 -13.25 56.86 15.39
N ARG A 558 -13.79 57.16 14.20
CA ARG A 558 -15.23 57.38 13.97
C ARG A 558 -15.79 56.19 13.21
N GLY A 559 -16.84 55.56 13.76
CA GLY A 559 -17.46 54.38 13.16
C GLY A 559 -17.86 54.60 11.69
N VAL A 560 -17.44 53.68 10.82
CA VAL A 560 -17.70 53.70 9.37
C VAL A 560 -19.21 53.81 9.08
N GLN A 561 -19.64 54.85 8.36
CA GLN A 561 -21.00 55.00 7.84
C GLN A 561 -21.26 53.99 6.71
N LYS A 562 -22.46 53.37 6.72
CA LYS A 562 -22.92 52.44 5.68
C LYS A 562 -22.98 53.10 4.31
N VAL A 563 -22.14 52.65 3.37
CA VAL A 563 -22.31 52.93 1.94
C VAL A 563 -23.32 51.94 1.36
N VAL A 564 -24.46 52.45 0.89
CA VAL A 564 -25.51 51.67 0.22
C VAL A 564 -25.22 51.67 -1.28
N THR A 565 -24.82 50.53 -1.85
CA THR A 565 -24.72 50.34 -3.30
C THR A 565 -26.07 49.93 -3.89
N LYS A 566 -26.63 50.79 -4.76
CA LYS A 566 -27.86 50.53 -5.53
C LYS A 566 -27.62 49.42 -6.57
N SER A 567 -28.38 48.34 -6.47
CA SER A 567 -28.47 47.29 -7.50
C SER A 567 -29.23 47.80 -8.74
N LYS A 568 -28.59 47.78 -9.91
CA LYS A 568 -29.26 47.88 -11.21
C LYS A 568 -29.90 46.53 -11.53
N LYS A 569 -31.22 46.40 -11.30
CA LYS A 569 -32.05 45.33 -11.87
C LYS A 569 -32.31 45.62 -13.35
N GLY A 570 -31.91 44.69 -14.23
CA GLY A 570 -32.29 44.67 -15.63
C GLY A 570 -33.80 44.54 -15.79
N LYS A 571 -34.38 45.38 -16.68
CA LYS A 571 -35.76 45.29 -17.14
C LYS A 571 -35.84 44.22 -18.23
N LYS A 572 -36.71 43.22 -18.01
CA LYS A 572 -37.38 42.48 -19.08
C LYS A 572 -38.37 43.42 -19.76
N LYS A 573 -38.31 43.50 -21.09
CA LYS A 573 -39.47 43.41 -21.98
C LYS A 573 -39.00 42.75 -23.27
#